data_AF-A0A4Q2YPQ0-F1
#
_entry.id   AF-A0A4Q2YPQ0-F1
#
_cell.length_a   1.000
_cell.length_b   1.000
_cell.length_c   1.000
_cell.angle_alpha   90.00
_cell.angle_beta   90.00
_cell.angle_gamma   90.00
#
_symmetry.space_group_name_H-M   'P 1'
#
loop_
_entity.id
_entity.type
_entity.pdbx_description
1 polymer ?
#
loop_
_entity_poly.entity_id
_entity_poly.type
_entity_poly.pdbx_seq_one_letter_code
_entity_poly.pdbx_strand_id
1 'polypeptide(L)'
;MIDGFAARVLGWYDRAARVLPWRIAPNSGGEPDPYRIWMAEVMLQQTTVAAVAGYFARFTERWPTVADLAAADDADVMAAWAGLGYYARARNLLACARAVVADHAGRFPDNESELRALPGIGDYTAAPLPMAKREIRAALAPLVPDDRPGDFAQALMDLGATICTPRSPACAICPLMADCRARGRADIERLPVKPPKKAKPHRHGVAHWIEAEGRIWLVRRPDKGMLGGMRALPGGEWTDVRPPELEKGESGIVSVDHGFTHFDLTLTLVRREAPSDAPPEAGDAAAEGAWWPIADLDAAGLPTLYRKLTDKMLERDA
;
A
#
# COMPACT_ATOMS: atom_id res chain seq x y z
N MET A 1 -27.76 -25.39 -5.94
CA MET A 1 -26.30 -25.11 -5.99
C MET A 1 -25.91 -24.93 -7.44
N ILE A 2 -24.82 -24.21 -7.74
CA ILE A 2 -24.29 -24.18 -9.11
C ILE A 2 -23.45 -25.45 -9.27
N ASP A 3 -23.95 -26.41 -10.01
CA ASP A 3 -23.29 -27.70 -10.16
C ASP A 3 -21.88 -27.51 -10.75
N GLY A 4 -20.91 -28.17 -10.12
CA GLY A 4 -19.51 -28.14 -10.54
C GLY A 4 -18.85 -26.76 -10.53
N PHE A 5 -19.32 -25.78 -9.75
CA PHE A 5 -18.71 -24.44 -9.68
C PHE A 5 -17.22 -24.50 -9.34
N ALA A 6 -16.87 -25.13 -8.20
CA ALA A 6 -15.49 -25.24 -7.74
C ALA A 6 -14.61 -25.97 -8.76
N ALA A 7 -15.09 -27.10 -9.28
CA ALA A 7 -14.38 -27.89 -10.29
C ALA A 7 -14.08 -27.09 -11.57
N ARG A 8 -15.01 -26.25 -12.04
CA ARG A 8 -14.78 -25.40 -13.23
C ARG A 8 -13.79 -24.27 -12.97
N VAL A 9 -13.86 -23.65 -11.79
CA VAL A 9 -12.92 -22.60 -11.38
C VAL A 9 -11.51 -23.17 -11.25
N LEU A 10 -11.35 -24.28 -10.52
CA LEU A 10 -10.06 -24.96 -10.36
C LEU A 10 -9.53 -25.50 -11.69
N GLY A 11 -10.38 -26.14 -12.49
CA GLY A 11 -9.98 -26.65 -13.80
C GLY A 11 -9.53 -25.54 -14.76
N TRP A 12 -10.09 -24.33 -14.66
CA TRP A 12 -9.55 -23.17 -15.37
C TRP A 12 -8.20 -22.72 -14.79
N TYR A 13 -8.10 -22.62 -13.47
CA TYR A 13 -6.89 -22.19 -12.77
C TYR A 13 -5.69 -23.09 -13.08
N ASP A 14 -5.88 -24.40 -13.11
CA ASP A 14 -4.82 -25.38 -13.42
C ASP A 14 -4.17 -25.15 -14.80
N ARG A 15 -4.88 -24.54 -15.74
CA ARG A 15 -4.37 -24.23 -17.09
C ARG A 15 -3.98 -22.76 -17.29
N ALA A 16 -4.50 -21.86 -16.47
CA ALA A 16 -4.44 -20.41 -16.72
C ALA A 16 -3.84 -19.61 -15.55
N ALA A 17 -3.41 -20.27 -14.46
CA ALA A 17 -2.81 -19.61 -13.31
C ALA A 17 -1.65 -18.72 -13.73
N ARG A 18 -1.66 -17.48 -13.27
CA ARG A 18 -0.55 -16.56 -13.50
C ARG A 18 0.67 -17.02 -12.71
N VAL A 19 1.83 -16.97 -13.35
CA VAL A 19 3.13 -17.18 -12.71
C VAL A 19 3.53 -15.90 -11.99
N LEU A 20 3.62 -15.94 -10.66
CA LEU A 20 3.97 -14.80 -9.81
C LEU A 20 5.06 -15.20 -8.81
N PRO A 21 6.00 -14.31 -8.42
CA PRO A 21 7.16 -14.65 -7.60
C PRO A 21 6.87 -15.17 -6.18
N TRP A 22 5.68 -14.91 -5.67
CA TRP A 22 5.19 -15.31 -4.33
C TRP A 22 4.17 -16.45 -4.39
N ARG A 23 3.93 -17.01 -5.56
CA ARG A 23 2.87 -18.00 -5.79
C ARG A 23 3.49 -19.34 -6.17
N ILE A 24 2.90 -20.41 -5.65
CA ILE A 24 3.17 -21.77 -6.09
C ILE A 24 2.26 -22.08 -7.27
N ALA A 25 2.81 -22.63 -8.35
CA ALA A 25 1.99 -23.07 -9.47
C ALA A 25 1.09 -24.24 -9.03
N PRO A 26 -0.19 -24.26 -9.44
CA PRO A 26 -1.08 -25.38 -9.13
C PRO A 26 -0.48 -26.69 -9.66
N ASN A 27 -0.63 -27.77 -8.90
CA ASN A 27 -0.12 -29.12 -9.25
C ASN A 27 1.41 -29.22 -9.43
N SER A 28 2.19 -28.23 -8.97
CA SER A 28 3.67 -28.28 -9.08
C SER A 28 4.36 -29.08 -7.98
N GLY A 29 3.65 -29.41 -6.89
CA GLY A 29 4.24 -30.03 -5.70
C GLY A 29 5.15 -29.08 -4.89
N GLY A 30 5.19 -27.79 -5.22
CA GLY A 30 5.94 -26.79 -4.47
C GLY A 30 5.35 -26.57 -3.07
N GLU A 31 6.22 -26.35 -2.09
CA GLU A 31 5.82 -26.08 -0.71
C GLU A 31 5.58 -24.57 -0.50
N PRO A 32 4.47 -24.17 0.16
CA PRO A 32 4.22 -22.77 0.47
C PRO A 32 5.23 -22.25 1.47
N ASP A 33 5.83 -21.10 1.15
CA ASP A 33 6.57 -20.30 2.12
C ASP A 33 5.61 -19.27 2.73
N PRO A 34 5.17 -19.46 4.00
CA PRO A 34 4.23 -18.56 4.63
C PRO A 34 4.76 -17.13 4.75
N TYR A 35 6.06 -16.95 4.94
CA TYR A 35 6.68 -15.63 5.05
C TYR A 35 6.57 -14.85 3.73
N ARG A 36 6.91 -15.50 2.62
CA ARG A 36 6.82 -14.90 1.28
C ARG A 36 5.37 -14.63 0.87
N ILE A 37 4.47 -15.57 1.12
CA ILE A 37 3.04 -15.41 0.80
C ILE A 37 2.46 -14.25 1.61
N TRP A 38 2.65 -14.25 2.93
CA TRP A 38 2.15 -13.18 3.80
C TRP A 38 2.68 -11.81 3.40
N MET A 39 3.99 -11.69 3.12
CA MET A 39 4.58 -10.42 2.68
C MET A 39 3.91 -9.91 1.40
N ALA A 40 3.73 -10.79 0.40
CA ALA A 40 3.08 -10.42 -0.84
C ALA A 40 1.62 -10.01 -0.62
N GLU A 41 0.87 -10.73 0.21
CA GLU A 41 -0.52 -10.40 0.56
C GLU A 41 -0.61 -9.01 1.21
N VAL A 42 0.29 -8.65 2.13
CA VAL A 42 0.33 -7.30 2.72
C VAL A 42 0.66 -6.25 1.65
N MET A 43 1.61 -6.51 0.76
CA MET A 43 1.97 -5.59 -0.33
C MET A 43 0.83 -5.40 -1.34
N LEU A 44 0.02 -6.44 -1.62
CA LEU A 44 -1.09 -6.41 -2.58
C LEU A 44 -2.34 -5.70 -2.07
N GLN A 45 -2.42 -5.39 -0.77
CA GLN A 45 -3.54 -4.62 -0.23
C GLN A 45 -3.63 -3.25 -0.92
N GLN A 46 -4.69 -3.06 -1.70
CA GLN A 46 -4.95 -1.83 -2.47
C GLN A 46 -3.78 -1.41 -3.40
N THR A 47 -2.98 -2.38 -3.85
CA THR A 47 -1.83 -2.16 -4.73
C THR A 47 -1.85 -3.19 -5.86
N THR A 48 -1.48 -2.81 -7.08
CA THR A 48 -1.52 -3.72 -8.24
C THR A 48 -0.35 -4.71 -8.22
N VAL A 49 -0.55 -5.90 -8.80
CA VAL A 49 0.51 -6.91 -8.98
C VAL A 49 1.75 -6.33 -9.66
N ALA A 50 1.56 -5.54 -10.71
CA ALA A 50 2.66 -4.92 -11.46
C ALA A 50 3.50 -3.97 -10.60
N ALA A 51 2.86 -3.20 -9.71
CA ALA A 51 3.56 -2.33 -8.78
C ALA A 51 4.30 -3.12 -7.69
N VAL A 52 3.72 -4.23 -7.21
CA VAL A 52 4.30 -5.05 -6.13
C VAL A 52 5.51 -5.87 -6.59
N ALA A 53 5.53 -6.38 -7.82
CA ALA A 53 6.54 -7.33 -8.30
C ALA A 53 7.99 -6.93 -7.97
N GLY A 54 8.38 -5.70 -8.31
CA GLY A 54 9.73 -5.20 -8.05
C GLY A 54 10.02 -4.94 -6.57
N TYR A 55 9.03 -4.52 -5.78
CA TYR A 55 9.20 -4.33 -4.33
C TYR A 55 9.39 -5.67 -3.63
N PHE A 56 8.55 -6.66 -3.95
CA PHE A 56 8.65 -7.98 -3.38
C PHE A 56 10.02 -8.63 -3.64
N ALA A 57 10.55 -8.52 -4.87
CA ALA A 57 11.88 -9.02 -5.21
C ALA A 57 12.96 -8.37 -4.31
N ARG A 58 13.01 -7.04 -4.23
CA ARG A 58 13.98 -6.31 -3.39
C ARG A 58 13.83 -6.61 -1.90
N PHE A 59 12.59 -6.72 -1.40
CA PHE A 59 12.34 -7.04 0.00
C PHE A 59 12.83 -8.44 0.36
N THR A 60 12.51 -9.43 -0.46
CA THR A 60 12.91 -10.82 -0.18
C THR A 60 14.38 -11.09 -0.47
N GLU A 61 15.04 -10.25 -1.27
CA GLU A 61 16.50 -10.26 -1.40
C GLU A 61 17.18 -9.63 -0.18
N ARG A 62 16.68 -8.49 0.31
CA ARG A 62 17.26 -7.77 1.45
C ARG A 62 16.97 -8.44 2.79
N TRP A 63 15.77 -9.01 2.94
CA TRP A 63 15.33 -9.74 4.12
C TRP A 63 14.81 -11.12 3.68
N PRO A 64 15.71 -12.10 3.52
CA PRO A 64 15.33 -13.43 3.03
C PRO A 64 14.40 -14.20 3.97
N THR A 65 14.48 -13.96 5.28
CA THR A 65 13.66 -14.64 6.29
C THR A 65 12.87 -13.66 7.15
N VAL A 66 11.85 -14.18 7.86
CA VAL A 66 11.09 -13.40 8.83
C VAL A 66 11.98 -12.86 9.96
N ALA A 67 13.03 -13.59 10.34
CA ALA A 67 13.99 -13.15 11.34
C ALA A 67 14.82 -11.96 10.85
N ASP A 68 15.26 -11.98 9.59
CA ASP A 68 15.99 -10.86 8.99
C ASP A 68 15.12 -9.60 8.94
N LEU A 69 13.85 -9.75 8.57
CA LEU A 69 12.90 -8.62 8.57
C LEU A 69 12.62 -8.12 9.99
N ALA A 70 12.45 -9.02 10.96
CA ALA A 70 12.18 -8.64 12.35
C ALA A 70 13.34 -7.86 12.99
N ALA A 71 14.58 -8.22 12.63
CA ALA A 71 15.80 -7.57 13.08
C ALA A 71 16.10 -6.24 12.37
N ALA A 72 15.37 -5.92 11.30
CA ALA A 72 15.58 -4.69 10.53
C ALA A 72 15.20 -3.43 11.34
N ASP A 73 15.93 -2.35 11.07
CA ASP A 73 15.58 -1.02 11.56
C ASP A 73 14.29 -0.51 10.89
N ASP A 74 13.44 0.15 11.68
CA ASP A 74 12.18 0.71 11.18
C ASP A 74 12.38 1.66 9.99
N ALA A 75 13.44 2.48 10.04
CA ALA A 75 13.77 3.43 8.99
C ALA A 75 14.12 2.74 7.66
N ASP A 76 14.82 1.61 7.71
CA ASP A 76 15.19 0.83 6.54
C ASP A 76 13.97 0.21 5.84
N VAL A 77 13.06 -0.34 6.63
CA VAL A 77 11.81 -0.90 6.11
C VAL A 77 10.93 0.20 5.50
N MET A 78 10.82 1.36 6.15
CA MET A 78 10.07 2.50 5.59
C MET A 78 10.69 3.00 4.29
N ALA A 79 12.03 3.11 4.22
CA ALA A 79 12.74 3.53 3.02
C ALA A 79 12.53 2.55 1.87
N ALA A 80 12.62 1.24 2.13
CA ALA A 80 12.36 0.22 1.12
C ALA A 80 10.89 0.21 0.63
N TRP A 81 9.94 0.56 1.51
CA TRP A 81 8.51 0.67 1.20
C TRP A 81 8.12 1.99 0.51
N ALA A 82 9.02 2.98 0.48
CA ALA A 82 8.75 4.29 -0.10
C ALA A 82 8.26 4.18 -1.55
N GLY A 83 7.08 4.75 -1.82
CA GLY A 83 6.43 4.70 -3.12
C GLY A 83 5.31 3.65 -3.24
N LEU A 84 5.25 2.63 -2.37
CA LEU A 84 4.17 1.62 -2.38
C LEU A 84 2.87 2.11 -1.72
N GLY A 85 2.95 3.19 -0.93
CA GLY A 85 1.81 3.82 -0.26
C GLY A 85 1.25 3.01 0.93
N TYR A 86 0.27 3.59 1.64
CA TYR A 86 -0.36 2.99 2.83
C TYR A 86 0.67 2.47 3.86
N TYR A 87 1.55 3.36 4.34
CA TYR A 87 2.71 3.03 5.19
C TYR A 87 2.38 2.37 6.54
N ALA A 88 1.14 2.45 7.01
CA ALA A 88 0.70 1.64 8.14
C ALA A 88 0.89 0.13 7.88
N ARG A 89 0.81 -0.31 6.62
CA ARG A 89 1.10 -1.69 6.22
C ARG A 89 2.54 -2.08 6.48
N ALA A 90 3.50 -1.22 6.14
CA ALA A 90 4.92 -1.48 6.39
C ALA A 90 5.22 -1.59 7.89
N ARG A 91 4.63 -0.70 8.71
CA ARG A 91 4.80 -0.75 10.17
C ARG A 91 4.20 -2.01 10.77
N ASN A 92 2.98 -2.36 10.34
CA ASN A 92 2.32 -3.57 10.80
C ASN A 92 3.03 -4.83 10.31
N LEU A 93 3.60 -4.82 9.09
CA LEU A 93 4.45 -5.90 8.57
C LEU A 93 5.62 -6.12 9.50
N LEU A 94 6.38 -5.07 9.83
CA LEU A 94 7.53 -5.18 10.72
C LEU A 94 7.14 -5.61 12.14
N ALA A 95 6.09 -5.03 12.71
CA ALA A 95 5.57 -5.41 14.02
C ALA A 95 5.12 -6.88 14.06
N CYS A 96 4.47 -7.37 13.00
CA CYS A 96 4.09 -8.76 12.85
C CYS A 96 5.30 -9.69 12.75
N ALA A 97 6.30 -9.35 11.93
CA ALA A 97 7.53 -10.14 11.82
C ALA A 97 8.20 -10.29 13.19
N ARG A 98 8.27 -9.21 13.96
CA ARG A 98 8.78 -9.20 15.34
C ARG A 98 7.95 -10.09 16.27
N ALA A 99 6.61 -10.02 16.20
CA ALA A 99 5.73 -10.89 16.97
C ALA A 99 5.89 -12.37 16.60
N VAL A 100 6.00 -12.70 15.31
CA VAL A 100 6.25 -14.08 14.85
C VAL A 100 7.56 -14.64 15.39
N VAL A 101 8.62 -13.82 15.44
CA VAL A 101 9.91 -14.23 16.03
C VAL A 101 9.81 -14.38 17.54
N ALA A 102 9.23 -13.40 18.23
CA ALA A 102 9.18 -13.35 19.70
C ALA A 102 8.22 -14.40 20.29
N ASP A 103 7.02 -14.51 19.72
CA ASP A 103 5.92 -15.26 20.31
C ASP A 103 5.73 -16.64 19.67
N HIS A 104 6.28 -16.84 18.45
CA HIS A 104 6.10 -18.08 17.67
C HIS A 104 7.42 -18.66 17.11
N ALA A 105 8.56 -18.29 17.69
CA ALA A 105 9.89 -18.81 17.34
C ALA A 105 10.23 -18.74 15.84
N GLY A 106 9.76 -17.69 15.15
CA GLY A 106 10.01 -17.47 13.73
C GLY A 106 9.15 -18.31 12.79
N ARG A 107 8.13 -18.99 13.30
CA ARG A 107 7.19 -19.79 12.51
C ARG A 107 5.80 -19.16 12.53
N PHE A 108 5.19 -19.00 11.37
CA PHE A 108 3.81 -18.54 11.30
C PHE A 108 2.88 -19.61 11.90
N PRO A 109 1.90 -19.23 12.73
CA PRO A 109 0.88 -20.16 13.21
C PRO A 109 0.11 -20.82 12.06
N ASP A 110 -0.31 -22.07 12.26
CA ASP A 110 -1.07 -22.84 11.28
C ASP A 110 -2.59 -22.79 11.49
N ASN A 111 -3.06 -22.09 12.54
CA ASN A 111 -4.47 -21.91 12.83
C ASN A 111 -4.92 -20.46 12.70
N GLU A 112 -6.17 -20.30 12.26
CA GLU A 112 -6.75 -18.99 11.95
C GLU A 112 -6.82 -18.06 13.18
N SER A 113 -7.07 -18.61 14.36
CA SER A 113 -7.23 -17.80 15.58
C SER A 113 -5.93 -17.11 15.96
N GLU A 114 -4.82 -17.86 15.96
CA GLU A 114 -3.48 -17.31 16.24
C GLU A 114 -3.00 -16.40 15.12
N LEU A 115 -3.24 -16.75 13.85
CA LEU A 115 -2.90 -15.86 12.74
C LEU A 115 -3.60 -14.50 12.86
N ARG A 116 -4.88 -14.47 13.26
CA ARG A 116 -5.64 -13.22 13.48
C ARG A 116 -5.18 -12.41 14.69
N ALA A 117 -4.47 -13.01 15.63
CA ALA A 117 -3.91 -12.29 16.77
C ALA A 117 -2.65 -11.49 16.39
N LEU A 118 -2.00 -11.82 15.26
CA LEU A 118 -0.80 -11.14 14.80
C LEU A 118 -1.08 -9.70 14.32
N PRO A 119 -0.18 -8.74 14.61
CA PRO A 119 -0.32 -7.36 14.18
C PRO A 119 -0.58 -7.21 12.67
N GLY A 120 -1.64 -6.49 12.31
CA GLY A 120 -1.96 -6.22 10.90
C GLY A 120 -2.55 -7.40 10.12
N ILE A 121 -2.70 -8.58 10.73
CA ILE A 121 -3.45 -9.70 10.17
C ILE A 121 -4.89 -9.62 10.70
N GLY A 122 -5.74 -8.89 9.97
CA GLY A 122 -7.17 -8.78 10.28
C GLY A 122 -8.05 -9.38 9.18
N ASP A 123 -9.37 -9.31 9.38
CA ASP A 123 -10.34 -9.59 8.31
C ASP A 123 -9.97 -8.77 7.07
N TYR A 124 -9.62 -9.47 5.99
CA TYR A 124 -9.05 -8.92 4.75
C TYR A 124 -9.55 -7.48 4.43
N THR A 125 -8.62 -6.52 4.54
CA THR A 125 -8.62 -5.13 4.08
C THR A 125 -9.62 -4.11 4.68
N ALA A 126 -9.07 -3.02 5.21
CA ALA A 126 -9.72 -1.78 5.66
C ALA A 126 -10.34 -0.92 4.53
N ALA A 127 -10.57 -1.46 3.33
CA ALA A 127 -11.41 -0.80 2.34
C ALA A 127 -12.88 -1.02 2.72
N PRO A 128 -13.80 -0.07 2.50
CA PRO A 128 -15.22 -0.35 2.62
C PRO A 128 -15.54 -1.45 1.61
N LEU A 129 -15.62 -2.67 2.11
CA LEU A 129 -16.10 -3.79 1.33
C LEU A 129 -17.52 -3.44 0.89
N PRO A 130 -17.97 -3.91 -0.28
CA PRO A 130 -19.35 -3.68 -0.70
C PRO A 130 -20.27 -4.00 0.48
N MET A 131 -21.35 -3.24 0.66
CA MET A 131 -22.34 -3.52 1.72
C MET A 131 -22.75 -5.00 1.72
N ALA A 132 -22.65 -5.65 0.55
CA ALA A 132 -22.88 -7.07 0.34
C ALA A 132 -21.76 -8.04 0.75
N LYS A 133 -20.68 -7.64 1.45
CA LYS A 133 -19.58 -8.57 1.82
C LYS A 133 -20.09 -9.80 2.55
N ARG A 134 -20.99 -9.59 3.52
CA ARG A 134 -21.54 -10.66 4.33
C ARG A 134 -22.36 -11.62 3.48
N GLU A 135 -23.22 -11.10 2.60
CA GLU A 135 -24.01 -11.95 1.70
C GLU A 135 -23.11 -12.70 0.69
N ILE A 136 -22.09 -12.05 0.13
CA ILE A 136 -21.13 -12.70 -0.78
C ILE A 136 -20.37 -13.81 -0.05
N ARG A 137 -19.88 -13.55 1.17
CA ARG A 137 -19.18 -14.56 1.98
C ARG A 137 -20.08 -15.75 2.28
N ALA A 138 -21.32 -15.50 2.70
CA ALA A 138 -22.29 -16.56 2.98
C ALA A 138 -22.65 -17.39 1.73
N ALA A 139 -22.78 -16.75 0.57
CA ALA A 139 -23.07 -17.43 -0.69
C ALA A 139 -21.88 -18.23 -1.22
N LEU A 140 -20.64 -17.77 -0.98
CA LEU A 140 -19.43 -18.41 -1.46
C LEU A 140 -18.95 -19.56 -0.55
N ALA A 141 -19.15 -19.45 0.76
CA ALA A 141 -18.71 -20.44 1.74
C ALA A 141 -19.05 -21.90 1.37
N PRO A 142 -20.28 -22.27 0.96
CA PRO A 142 -20.60 -23.66 0.60
C PRO A 142 -20.00 -24.11 -0.74
N LEU A 143 -19.35 -23.21 -1.50
CA LEU A 143 -18.69 -23.53 -2.78
C LEU A 143 -17.17 -23.72 -2.62
N VAL A 144 -16.61 -23.44 -1.44
CA VAL A 144 -15.18 -23.61 -1.18
C VAL A 144 -14.90 -25.12 -1.06
N PRO A 145 -13.98 -25.66 -1.86
CA PRO A 145 -13.61 -27.06 -1.76
C PRO A 145 -12.67 -27.31 -0.56
N ASP A 146 -12.81 -28.46 0.09
CA ASP A 146 -12.01 -28.82 1.29
C ASP A 146 -10.57 -29.19 0.95
N ASP A 147 -10.30 -29.71 -0.25
CA ASP A 147 -9.00 -30.23 -0.68
C ASP A 147 -8.06 -29.13 -1.20
N ARG A 148 -8.60 -28.11 -1.87
CA ARG A 148 -7.84 -27.01 -2.50
C ARG A 148 -8.42 -25.62 -2.22
N PRO A 149 -8.69 -25.22 -0.96
CA PRO A 149 -9.32 -23.94 -0.64
C PRO A 149 -8.46 -22.73 -1.05
N GLY A 150 -7.13 -22.84 -0.93
CA GLY A 150 -6.18 -21.79 -1.31
C GLY A 150 -6.16 -21.53 -2.83
N ASP A 151 -6.08 -22.59 -3.64
CA ASP A 151 -6.13 -22.48 -5.10
C ASP A 151 -7.47 -21.95 -5.57
N PHE A 152 -8.57 -22.36 -4.93
CA PHE A 152 -9.89 -21.84 -5.24
C PHE A 152 -9.97 -20.31 -5.00
N ALA A 153 -9.44 -19.83 -3.86
CA ALA A 153 -9.37 -18.40 -3.58
C ALA A 153 -8.51 -17.65 -4.61
N GLN A 154 -7.32 -18.18 -4.95
CA GLN A 154 -6.44 -17.61 -5.97
C GLN A 154 -7.08 -17.58 -7.36
N ALA A 155 -7.81 -18.63 -7.72
CA ALA A 155 -8.54 -18.73 -8.98
C ALA A 155 -9.63 -17.65 -9.08
N LEU A 156 -10.40 -17.41 -8.03
CA LEU A 156 -11.39 -16.33 -8.01
C LEU A 156 -10.76 -14.94 -8.16
N MET A 157 -9.61 -14.71 -7.51
CA MET A 157 -8.86 -13.47 -7.64
C MET A 157 -8.31 -13.30 -9.07
N ASP A 158 -7.76 -14.35 -9.67
CA ASP A 158 -7.26 -14.33 -11.05
C ASP A 158 -8.39 -14.12 -12.06
N LEU A 159 -9.58 -14.72 -11.84
CA LEU A 159 -10.77 -14.46 -12.64
C LEU A 159 -11.14 -12.98 -12.61
N GLY A 160 -11.21 -12.36 -11.43
CA GLY A 160 -11.49 -10.93 -11.29
C GLY A 160 -10.41 -10.03 -11.91
N ALA A 161 -9.16 -10.49 -11.92
CA ALA A 161 -8.04 -9.72 -12.46
C ALA A 161 -7.92 -9.81 -13.99
N THR A 162 -8.33 -10.92 -14.62
CA THR A 162 -8.01 -11.22 -16.03
C THR A 162 -9.21 -11.53 -16.92
N ILE A 163 -10.34 -11.96 -16.35
CA ILE A 163 -11.54 -12.38 -17.09
C ILE A 163 -12.72 -11.45 -16.80
N CYS A 164 -13.13 -11.39 -15.53
CA CYS A 164 -14.25 -10.59 -15.05
C CYS A 164 -13.79 -9.18 -14.67
N THR A 165 -13.12 -8.50 -15.62
CA THR A 165 -12.52 -7.18 -15.41
C THR A 165 -13.58 -6.07 -15.33
N PRO A 166 -13.29 -4.94 -14.64
CA PRO A 166 -14.26 -3.84 -14.49
C PRO A 166 -14.71 -3.20 -15.81
N ARG A 167 -13.86 -3.26 -16.83
CA ARG A 167 -14.15 -2.79 -18.19
C ARG A 167 -13.90 -3.94 -19.15
N SER A 168 -14.81 -4.10 -20.11
CA SER A 168 -14.77 -5.08 -21.19
C SER A 168 -14.44 -6.51 -20.71
N PRO A 169 -15.23 -7.09 -19.79
CA PRO A 169 -14.98 -8.43 -19.28
C PRO A 169 -14.99 -9.47 -20.40
N ALA A 170 -14.02 -10.39 -20.37
CA ALA A 170 -13.81 -11.44 -21.37
C ALA A 170 -14.81 -12.60 -21.20
N CYS A 171 -16.11 -12.28 -21.25
CA CYS A 171 -17.20 -13.20 -20.94
C CYS A 171 -17.23 -14.45 -21.85
N ALA A 172 -16.71 -14.35 -23.07
CA ALA A 172 -16.68 -15.44 -24.04
C ALA A 172 -15.75 -16.60 -23.64
N ILE A 173 -14.76 -16.32 -22.79
CA ILE A 173 -13.78 -17.32 -22.31
C ILE A 173 -13.90 -17.57 -20.80
N CYS A 174 -14.95 -17.03 -20.17
CA CYS A 174 -15.15 -17.17 -18.73
C CYS A 174 -15.62 -18.59 -18.39
N PRO A 175 -14.96 -19.31 -17.46
CA PRO A 175 -15.37 -20.68 -17.09
C PRO A 175 -16.75 -20.76 -16.42
N LEU A 176 -17.28 -19.61 -15.99
CA LEU A 176 -18.56 -19.45 -15.30
C LEU A 176 -19.65 -18.86 -16.22
N MET A 177 -19.39 -18.72 -17.53
CA MET A 177 -20.28 -18.02 -18.46
C MET A 177 -21.68 -18.63 -18.61
N ALA A 178 -21.86 -19.92 -18.29
CA ALA A 178 -23.14 -20.61 -18.38
C ALA A 178 -24.12 -20.21 -17.26
N ASP A 179 -23.60 -19.93 -16.06
CA ASP A 179 -24.41 -19.63 -14.87
C ASP A 179 -24.41 -18.15 -14.50
N CYS A 180 -23.59 -17.34 -15.19
CA CYS A 180 -23.45 -15.92 -14.91
C CYS A 180 -24.70 -15.15 -15.33
N ARG A 181 -25.54 -14.80 -14.35
CA ARG A 181 -26.71 -13.93 -14.53
C ARG A 181 -26.37 -12.52 -15.05
N ALA A 182 -25.11 -12.10 -14.94
CA ALA A 182 -24.67 -10.80 -15.43
C ALA A 182 -24.30 -10.81 -16.93
N ARG A 183 -23.99 -11.98 -17.49
CA ARG A 183 -23.54 -12.12 -18.88
C ARG A 183 -24.63 -11.64 -19.85
N GLY A 184 -24.21 -10.82 -20.82
CA GLY A 184 -25.12 -10.29 -21.85
C GLY A 184 -25.99 -9.11 -21.39
N ARG A 185 -25.92 -8.71 -20.11
CA ARG A 185 -26.59 -7.49 -19.67
C ARG A 185 -25.89 -6.25 -20.23
N ALA A 186 -26.69 -5.25 -20.60
CA ALA A 186 -26.20 -3.96 -21.07
C ALA A 186 -25.44 -3.18 -19.98
N ASP A 187 -25.66 -3.47 -18.70
CA ASP A 187 -25.06 -2.79 -17.55
C ASP A 187 -23.95 -3.59 -16.86
N ILE A 188 -23.41 -4.64 -17.49
CA ILE A 188 -22.39 -5.52 -16.87
C ILE A 188 -21.17 -4.75 -16.32
N GLU A 189 -20.70 -3.70 -17.03
CA GLU A 189 -19.56 -2.88 -16.60
C GLU A 189 -19.90 -1.93 -15.43
N ARG A 190 -21.19 -1.77 -15.10
CA ARG A 190 -21.64 -1.01 -13.94
C ARG A 190 -21.71 -1.88 -12.67
N LEU A 191 -21.51 -3.19 -12.81
CA LEU A 191 -21.48 -4.12 -11.70
C LEU A 191 -20.03 -4.31 -11.18
N PRO A 192 -19.84 -4.46 -9.85
CA PRO A 192 -20.83 -4.20 -8.80
C PRO A 192 -21.16 -2.71 -8.70
N VAL A 193 -22.44 -2.40 -8.44
CA VAL A 193 -22.88 -1.01 -8.24
C VAL A 193 -22.24 -0.47 -6.97
N LYS A 194 -21.41 0.57 -7.11
CA LYS A 194 -20.78 1.26 -5.98
C LYS A 194 -21.68 2.41 -5.52
N PRO A 195 -21.79 2.66 -4.21
CA PRO A 195 -22.42 3.87 -3.71
C PRO A 195 -21.73 5.11 -4.32
N PRO A 196 -22.47 6.20 -4.54
CA PRO A 196 -21.87 7.47 -4.93
C PRO A 196 -20.83 7.90 -3.89
N LYS A 197 -19.66 8.31 -4.37
CA LYS A 197 -18.59 8.83 -3.50
C LYS A 197 -19.02 10.19 -2.97
N LYS A 198 -18.81 10.41 -1.67
CA LYS A 198 -18.89 11.75 -1.08
C LYS A 198 -17.79 12.63 -1.68
N ALA A 199 -18.05 13.93 -1.80
CA ALA A 199 -17.03 14.91 -2.13
C ALA A 199 -15.90 14.80 -1.11
N LYS A 200 -14.65 14.76 -1.60
CA LYS A 200 -13.49 14.76 -0.72
C LYS A 200 -13.24 16.19 -0.24
N PRO A 201 -12.96 16.40 1.06
CA PRO A 201 -12.47 17.69 1.52
C PRO A 201 -11.11 17.99 0.86
N HIS A 202 -10.86 19.28 0.60
CA HIS A 202 -9.55 19.77 0.16
C HIS A 202 -8.87 20.40 1.36
N ARG A 203 -7.62 20.02 1.60
CA ARG A 203 -6.75 20.59 2.64
C ARG A 203 -5.57 21.33 2.03
N HIS A 204 -4.99 22.22 2.80
CA HIS A 204 -3.81 22.98 2.47
C HIS A 204 -2.76 22.79 3.56
N GLY A 205 -1.48 22.84 3.18
CA GLY A 205 -0.37 22.80 4.12
C GLY A 205 0.81 23.62 3.63
N VAL A 206 1.70 23.95 4.55
CA VAL A 206 3.00 24.57 4.28
C VAL A 206 4.11 23.65 4.77
N ALA A 207 5.11 23.44 3.92
CA ALA A 207 6.36 22.78 4.24
C ALA A 207 7.51 23.79 4.08
N HIS A 208 8.62 23.55 4.76
CA HIS A 208 9.79 24.42 4.74
C HIS A 208 11.00 23.73 4.11
N TRP A 209 11.63 24.42 3.16
CA TRP A 209 12.93 24.05 2.62
C TRP A 209 13.99 24.80 3.41
N ILE A 210 14.66 24.08 4.31
CA ILE A 210 15.72 24.61 5.15
C ILE A 210 17.00 23.94 4.70
N GLU A 211 17.90 24.73 4.12
CA GLU A 211 19.11 24.26 3.47
C GLU A 211 20.35 24.86 4.13
N ALA A 212 21.36 24.02 4.38
CA ALA A 212 22.68 24.43 4.84
C ALA A 212 23.74 23.47 4.28
N GLU A 213 24.83 24.01 3.74
CA GLU A 213 25.99 23.23 3.25
C GLU A 213 25.62 22.08 2.29
N GLY A 214 24.69 22.30 1.36
CA GLY A 214 24.24 21.28 0.41
C GLY A 214 23.41 20.14 1.03
N ARG A 215 22.91 20.34 2.25
CA ARG A 215 22.00 19.43 2.95
C ARG A 215 20.67 20.13 3.24
N ILE A 216 19.60 19.36 3.37
CA ILE A 216 18.31 19.85 3.84
C ILE A 216 17.90 19.22 5.18
N TRP A 217 17.17 19.98 5.98
CA TRP A 217 16.62 19.50 7.24
C TRP A 217 15.37 18.65 6.97
N LEU A 218 15.41 17.38 7.38
CA LEU A 218 14.27 16.47 7.35
C LEU A 218 13.85 16.12 8.77
N VAL A 219 12.55 15.93 8.98
CA VAL A 219 11.97 15.52 10.27
C VAL A 219 11.28 14.17 10.13
N ARG A 220 11.14 13.43 11.23
CA ARG A 220 10.26 12.25 11.28
C ARG A 220 8.86 12.67 11.70
N ARG A 221 7.83 12.24 10.96
CA ARG A 221 6.43 12.46 11.37
C ARG A 221 6.06 11.55 12.55
N PRO A 222 5.16 11.98 13.46
CA PRO A 222 4.65 11.13 14.54
C PRO A 222 4.16 9.77 14.01
N ASP A 223 4.32 8.68 14.76
CA ASP A 223 3.92 7.34 14.28
C ASP A 223 2.41 7.21 13.98
N LYS A 224 1.60 8.04 14.63
CA LYS A 224 0.15 8.13 14.43
C LYS A 224 -0.21 9.28 13.49
N GLY A 225 -1.23 9.06 12.66
CA GLY A 225 -1.77 10.05 11.73
C GLY A 225 -1.24 9.92 10.30
N MET A 226 -1.46 10.97 9.50
CA MET A 226 -1.11 10.97 8.08
C MET A 226 0.40 10.88 7.87
N LEU A 227 0.81 9.91 7.05
CA LEU A 227 2.21 9.60 6.74
C LEU A 227 3.05 9.33 8.01
N GLY A 228 2.45 8.76 9.05
CA GLY A 228 3.15 8.61 10.32
C GLY A 228 4.44 7.78 10.22
N GLY A 229 5.46 8.12 11.00
CA GLY A 229 6.77 7.47 11.00
C GLY A 229 7.64 7.73 9.75
N MET A 230 7.10 8.38 8.71
CA MET A 230 7.85 8.72 7.50
C MET A 230 8.71 9.97 7.72
N ARG A 231 9.83 10.06 7.00
CA ARG A 231 10.54 11.33 6.87
C ARG A 231 9.74 12.32 6.04
N ALA A 232 9.91 13.60 6.36
CA ALA A 232 9.17 14.70 5.79
C ALA A 232 10.01 15.98 5.78
N LEU A 233 9.60 16.92 4.94
CA LEU A 233 10.00 18.32 5.12
C LEU A 233 9.27 18.88 6.36
N PRO A 234 9.95 19.68 7.20
CA PRO A 234 9.33 20.32 8.36
C PRO A 234 8.14 21.18 7.93
N GLY A 235 7.06 21.18 8.71
CA GLY A 235 5.84 21.91 8.40
C GLY A 235 4.71 21.56 9.36
N GLY A 236 3.70 22.43 9.43
CA GLY A 236 2.60 22.33 10.37
C GLY A 236 1.43 21.44 9.92
N GLU A 237 0.30 21.59 10.61
CA GLU A 237 -0.94 20.88 10.32
C GLU A 237 -1.50 21.18 8.92
N TRP A 238 -2.27 20.22 8.39
CA TRP A 238 -3.00 20.40 7.13
C TRP A 238 -4.45 20.71 7.41
N THR A 239 -4.86 21.93 7.08
CA THR A 239 -6.18 22.49 7.41
C THR A 239 -7.01 22.68 6.15
N ASP A 240 -8.30 22.95 6.29
CA ASP A 240 -9.18 23.37 5.18
C ASP A 240 -9.04 24.86 4.82
N VAL A 241 -8.23 25.60 5.59
CA VAL A 241 -7.96 27.02 5.35
C VAL A 241 -6.74 27.14 4.45
N ARG A 242 -6.92 27.76 3.28
CA ARG A 242 -5.80 28.14 2.43
C ARG A 242 -4.92 29.15 3.19
N PRO A 243 -3.60 28.93 3.28
CA PRO A 243 -2.69 29.89 3.89
C PRO A 243 -2.87 31.25 3.21
N PRO A 244 -3.01 32.36 3.96
CA PRO A 244 -3.06 33.70 3.38
C PRO A 244 -1.82 33.91 2.51
N GLU A 245 -2.06 34.55 1.36
CA GLU A 245 -1.23 34.63 0.16
C GLU A 245 0.30 34.54 0.40
N LEU A 246 0.80 33.31 0.34
CA LEU A 246 2.09 33.02 -0.29
C LEU A 246 1.90 33.33 -1.78
N GLU A 247 1.99 34.60 -2.17
CA GLU A 247 1.72 35.05 -3.53
C GLU A 247 2.63 34.32 -4.52
N LYS A 248 2.08 33.99 -5.70
CA LYS A 248 2.87 33.59 -6.87
C LYS A 248 3.78 34.76 -7.25
N GLY A 249 4.96 34.86 -6.63
CA GLY A 249 5.86 35.98 -6.83
C GLY A 249 7.03 36.06 -5.85
N GLU A 250 6.91 35.49 -4.64
CA GLU A 250 8.05 35.40 -3.73
C GLU A 250 9.04 34.32 -4.18
N SER A 251 10.32 34.67 -4.26
CA SER A 251 11.41 33.72 -4.58
C SER A 251 11.41 32.58 -3.56
N GLY A 252 11.52 31.33 -4.00
CA GLY A 252 11.63 30.20 -3.08
C GLY A 252 10.35 29.40 -2.82
N ILE A 253 9.27 29.62 -3.58
CA ILE A 253 7.99 28.90 -3.43
C ILE A 253 7.76 27.87 -4.55
N VAL A 254 7.34 26.64 -4.19
CA VAL A 254 6.76 25.65 -5.12
C VAL A 254 5.56 24.97 -4.49
N SER A 255 4.58 24.52 -5.29
CA SER A 255 3.41 23.77 -4.79
C SER A 255 3.15 22.49 -5.57
N VAL A 256 2.61 21.50 -4.87
CA VAL A 256 2.11 20.24 -5.45
C VAL A 256 0.71 19.94 -4.95
N ASP A 257 -0.10 19.38 -5.84
CA ASP A 257 -1.37 18.76 -5.48
C ASP A 257 -1.17 17.25 -5.32
N HIS A 258 -1.77 16.69 -4.28
CA HIS A 258 -1.68 15.27 -3.95
C HIS A 258 -3.02 14.74 -3.42
N GLY A 259 -3.56 13.73 -4.09
CA GLY A 259 -4.80 13.09 -3.67
C GLY A 259 -4.54 11.95 -2.69
N PHE A 260 -5.10 12.05 -1.48
CA PHE A 260 -5.23 10.92 -0.57
C PHE A 260 -6.60 10.26 -0.72
N THR A 261 -6.78 9.07 -0.15
CA THR A 261 -8.07 8.37 -0.19
C THR A 261 -9.20 9.19 0.46
N HIS A 262 -8.89 9.93 1.52
CA HIS A 262 -9.87 10.64 2.35
C HIS A 262 -9.98 12.15 2.08
N PHE A 263 -8.97 12.78 1.49
CA PHE A 263 -8.94 14.21 1.18
C PHE A 263 -7.93 14.48 0.07
N ASP A 264 -8.02 15.62 -0.59
CA ASP A 264 -7.00 16.11 -1.50
C ASP A 264 -6.19 17.21 -0.82
N LEU A 265 -4.89 17.30 -1.09
CA LEU A 265 -3.96 18.23 -0.43
C LEU A 265 -3.25 19.10 -1.46
N THR A 266 -3.24 20.41 -1.25
CA THR A 266 -2.25 21.30 -1.85
C THR A 266 -1.18 21.60 -0.81
N LEU A 267 0.05 21.16 -1.05
CA LEU A 267 1.19 21.43 -0.18
C LEU A 267 2.12 22.45 -0.85
N THR A 268 2.36 23.55 -0.16
CA THR A 268 3.26 24.61 -0.61
C THR A 268 4.57 24.54 0.17
N LEU A 269 5.69 24.53 -0.54
CA LEU A 269 7.03 24.57 0.01
C LEU A 269 7.56 25.99 -0.03
N VAL A 270 8.08 26.46 1.09
CA VAL A 270 8.64 27.80 1.25
C VAL A 270 10.08 27.68 1.74
N ARG A 271 11.01 28.37 1.09
CA ARG A 271 12.40 28.44 1.54
C ARG A 271 12.51 29.23 2.86
N ARG A 272 13.32 28.74 3.78
CA ARG A 272 13.63 29.37 5.08
C ARG A 272 15.13 29.29 5.30
N GLU A 273 15.71 30.34 5.88
CA GLU A 273 17.12 30.34 6.26
C GLU A 273 17.36 29.33 7.39
N ALA A 274 18.49 28.63 7.33
CA ALA A 274 18.90 27.75 8.41
C ALA A 274 19.33 28.59 9.62
N PRO A 275 18.93 28.25 10.85
CA PRO A 275 19.43 28.93 12.04
C PRO A 275 20.95 28.75 12.16
N SER A 276 21.66 29.80 12.59
CA SER A 276 23.13 29.80 12.73
C SER A 276 23.64 28.91 13.86
N ASP A 277 22.84 28.70 14.92
CA ASP A 277 23.35 28.21 16.21
C ASP A 277 22.62 26.97 16.75
N ALA A 278 21.60 26.45 16.05
CA ALA A 278 20.83 25.28 16.50
C ALA A 278 20.14 24.56 15.32
N PRO A 279 19.85 23.25 15.44
CA PRO A 279 18.96 22.57 14.51
C PRO A 279 17.61 23.29 14.44
N PRO A 280 16.97 23.41 13.26
CA PRO A 280 15.68 24.09 13.14
C PRO A 280 14.63 23.46 14.05
N GLU A 281 13.92 24.28 14.83
CA GLU A 281 12.77 23.82 15.61
C GLU A 281 11.70 23.27 14.66
N ALA A 282 11.32 22.00 14.86
CA ALA A 282 10.27 21.37 14.11
C ALA A 282 8.92 21.81 14.68
N GLY A 283 8.23 22.74 14.00
CA GLY A 283 6.82 23.01 14.31
C GLY A 283 5.99 21.73 14.17
N ASP A 284 5.40 21.28 15.27
CA ASP A 284 4.37 20.22 15.40
C ASP A 284 4.62 18.83 14.78
N ALA A 285 5.87 18.39 14.62
CA ALA A 285 6.21 17.01 14.27
C ALA A 285 7.09 16.37 15.36
N ALA A 286 6.71 15.18 15.81
CA ALA A 286 7.39 14.44 16.86
C ALA A 286 8.91 14.44 16.71
N ALA A 287 9.59 14.86 17.79
CA ALA A 287 10.99 14.72 18.15
C ALA A 287 11.88 13.92 17.17
N GLU A 288 12.99 14.55 16.76
CA GLU A 288 14.10 14.07 15.91
C GLU A 288 14.02 14.51 14.43
N GLY A 289 15.00 15.35 14.06
CA GLY A 289 15.31 15.71 12.67
C GLY A 289 16.77 15.47 12.35
N ALA A 290 17.10 15.41 11.07
CA ALA A 290 18.45 15.17 10.59
C ALA A 290 18.72 15.96 9.31
N TRP A 291 19.97 16.42 9.17
CA TRP A 291 20.47 16.97 7.91
C TRP A 291 20.70 15.84 6.91
N TRP A 292 20.10 15.96 5.72
CA TRP A 292 20.21 14.98 4.64
C TRP A 292 20.86 15.60 3.41
N PRO A 293 21.88 14.96 2.80
CA PRO A 293 22.50 15.46 1.58
C PRO A 293 21.47 15.63 0.45
N ILE A 294 21.44 16.79 -0.19
CA ILE A 294 20.53 17.05 -1.34
C ILE A 294 20.80 16.04 -2.46
N ALA A 295 22.08 15.74 -2.70
CA ALA A 295 22.52 14.78 -3.71
C ALA A 295 22.05 13.34 -3.47
N ASP A 296 21.57 13.01 -2.26
CA ASP A 296 21.13 11.67 -1.88
C ASP A 296 19.66 11.65 -1.40
N LEU A 297 18.85 12.62 -1.83
CA LEU A 297 17.43 12.68 -1.45
C LEU A 297 16.62 11.46 -1.91
N ASP A 298 17.10 10.77 -2.94
CA ASP A 298 16.50 9.53 -3.40
C ASP A 298 16.56 8.42 -2.35
N ALA A 299 17.61 8.37 -1.51
CA ALA A 299 17.74 7.42 -0.41
C ALA A 299 17.04 7.87 0.87
N ALA A 300 16.50 9.11 0.92
CA ALA A 300 15.93 9.67 2.15
C ALA A 300 14.64 8.99 2.64
N GLY A 301 14.03 8.11 1.84
CA GLY A 301 12.77 7.45 2.18
C GLY A 301 11.57 8.43 2.21
N LEU A 302 11.65 9.55 1.49
CA LEU A 302 10.55 10.52 1.43
C LEU A 302 9.32 9.90 0.74
N PRO A 303 8.11 10.08 1.29
CA PRO A 303 6.89 9.68 0.60
C PRO A 303 6.69 10.54 -0.66
N THR A 304 5.95 10.00 -1.63
CA THR A 304 5.71 10.61 -2.95
C THR A 304 5.26 12.08 -2.88
N LEU A 305 4.51 12.48 -1.84
CA LEU A 305 4.14 13.88 -1.61
C LEU A 305 5.37 14.79 -1.48
N TYR A 306 6.29 14.46 -0.55
CA TYR A 306 7.47 15.29 -0.30
C TYR A 306 8.51 15.12 -1.41
N ARG A 307 8.66 13.94 -2.00
CA ARG A 307 9.54 13.74 -3.16
C ARG A 307 9.16 14.63 -4.34
N LYS A 308 7.87 14.66 -4.73
CA LYS A 308 7.38 15.57 -5.78
C LYS A 308 7.67 17.04 -5.46
N LEU A 309 7.68 17.40 -4.18
CA LEU A 309 7.90 18.76 -3.73
C LEU A 309 9.39 19.13 -3.75
N THR A 310 10.29 18.21 -3.34
CA THR A 310 11.74 18.40 -3.46
C THR A 310 12.18 18.43 -4.92
N ASP A 311 11.65 17.54 -5.77
CA ASP A 311 11.99 17.51 -7.20
C ASP A 311 11.64 18.84 -7.86
N LYS A 312 10.43 19.37 -7.62
CA LYS A 312 10.02 20.69 -8.12
C LYS A 312 10.90 21.84 -7.62
N MET A 313 11.38 21.76 -6.37
CA MET A 313 12.27 22.77 -5.82
C MET A 313 13.62 22.75 -6.56
N LEU A 314 14.18 21.56 -6.77
CA LEU A 314 15.45 21.36 -7.47
C LEU A 314 15.34 21.74 -8.96
N GLU A 315 14.26 21.36 -9.64
CA GLU A 315 13.99 21.75 -11.04
C GLU A 315 13.90 23.26 -11.23
N ARG A 316 13.41 23.99 -10.21
CA ARG A 316 13.32 25.45 -10.25
C ARG A 316 14.68 26.12 -10.03
N ASP A 317 15.52 25.51 -9.19
CA ASP A 317 16.82 26.07 -8.80
C ASP A 317 17.96 25.63 -9.75
N ALA A 318 17.68 24.76 -10.74
CA ALA A 318 18.57 24.34 -11.82
C ALA A 318 18.60 25.31 -13.00
#